data_AF-A0A382ISP6-F1
#
_entry.id   AF-A0A382ISP6-F1
#
_cell.length_a   1.000
_cell.length_b   1.000
_cell.length_c   1.000
_cell.angle_alpha   90.00
_cell.angle_beta   90.00
_cell.angle_gamma   90.00
#
_symmetry.space_group_name_H-M   'P 1'
#
loop_
_entity.id
_entity.type
_entity.pdbx_description
1 polymer ?
#
loop_
_entity_poly.entity_id
_entity_poly.type
_entity_poly.pdbx_seq_one_letter_code
_entity_poly.pdbx_strand_id
1 'polypeptide(L)'
;MQQKVDDFRLKLGEKEYIPIMIGGMGVDISTSALALEACRLGGIGHISDAMSPTINDRLFGTKFVKNKLKNYKHNVNSSDKTSIKFNLEELAEAQKNFVSKTMQAKQGEGAVFINCMEKLSMNGPRETLQVRMQSALDAGIEGITLSAGLHLGSFELIQDHPRFHDAKLGIIVSSVRALRPFLKRASRTNRMPDLVVVEGPLAGGHLGFGMDWAQYQLKEIVIEVQDFLKENDLKIPVIPAGGIFTGTEAVEYFERGASAIQVATRFTVTEECGLPDDTKQSYFEAEEEDVV
;
A
#
# COMPACT_ATOMS: atom_id res chain seq x y z
N MET A 1 -29.47 -3.65 18.46
CA MET A 1 -28.22 -2.93 18.83
C MET A 1 -27.52 -2.61 17.52
N GLN A 2 -27.11 -1.37 17.27
CA GLN A 2 -26.39 -1.04 16.03
C GLN A 2 -25.00 -1.69 16.10
N GLN A 3 -24.62 -2.44 15.06
CA GLN A 3 -23.30 -3.08 14.98
C GLN A 3 -22.21 -2.00 14.93
N LYS A 4 -21.03 -2.35 15.46
CA LYS A 4 -19.84 -1.50 15.50
C LYS A 4 -18.68 -2.22 14.84
N VAL A 5 -17.64 -1.48 14.46
CA VAL A 5 -16.42 -2.05 13.87
C VAL A 5 -15.83 -3.17 14.74
N ASP A 6 -15.89 -3.03 16.06
CA ASP A 6 -15.39 -4.02 17.02
C ASP A 6 -16.14 -5.36 17.00
N ASP A 7 -17.31 -5.44 16.36
CA ASP A 7 -18.07 -6.67 16.19
C ASP A 7 -17.58 -7.53 15.01
N PHE A 8 -16.62 -7.02 14.21
CA PHE A 8 -16.11 -7.66 13.00
C PHE A 8 -14.61 -7.95 13.11
N ARG A 9 -14.10 -8.94 12.36
CA ARG A 9 -12.67 -9.28 12.31
C ARG A 9 -12.21 -9.57 10.89
N LEU A 10 -11.02 -9.12 10.55
CA LEU A 10 -10.32 -9.53 9.33
C LEU A 10 -9.48 -10.77 9.62
N LYS A 11 -9.70 -11.86 8.88
CA LYS A 11 -8.90 -13.07 8.98
C LYS A 11 -7.98 -13.21 7.77
N LEU A 12 -6.67 -13.30 8.00
CA LEU A 12 -5.66 -13.58 6.96
C LEU A 12 -4.81 -14.78 7.37
N GLY A 13 -5.11 -15.95 6.81
CA GLY A 13 -4.56 -17.23 7.31
C GLY A 13 -5.08 -17.52 8.72
N GLU A 14 -4.17 -17.83 9.64
CA GLU A 14 -4.50 -18.14 11.04
C GLU A 14 -4.60 -16.91 11.95
N LYS A 15 -4.24 -15.71 11.45
CA LYS A 15 -4.29 -14.46 12.24
C LYS A 15 -5.59 -13.71 12.04
N GLU A 16 -6.07 -13.08 13.11
CA GLU A 16 -7.22 -12.17 13.12
C GLU A 16 -6.79 -10.75 13.50
N TYR A 17 -7.37 -9.76 12.83
CA TYR A 17 -7.08 -8.35 13.04
C TYR A 17 -8.37 -7.56 13.25
N ILE A 18 -8.25 -6.38 13.87
CA ILE A 18 -9.27 -5.35 13.75
C ILE A 18 -9.40 -5.02 12.25
N PRO A 19 -10.63 -4.93 11.69
CA PRO A 19 -10.86 -4.82 10.25
C PRO A 19 -10.59 -3.41 9.70
N ILE A 20 -9.51 -2.79 10.16
CA ILE A 20 -9.02 -1.47 9.74
C ILE A 20 -7.59 -1.64 9.25
N MET A 21 -7.36 -1.22 8.00
CA MET A 21 -6.04 -1.11 7.39
C MET A 21 -5.73 0.37 7.16
N ILE A 22 -4.61 0.89 7.69
CA ILE A 22 -4.15 2.23 7.36
C ILE A 22 -3.31 2.16 6.08
N GLY A 23 -3.86 2.67 4.98
CA GLY A 23 -3.26 2.57 3.65
C GLY A 23 -1.91 3.29 3.54
N GLY A 24 -1.01 2.75 2.70
CA GLY A 24 0.32 3.30 2.49
C GLY A 24 0.32 4.54 1.61
N MET A 25 0.56 5.70 2.20
CA MET A 25 0.69 6.98 1.50
C MET A 25 2.17 7.27 1.22
N GLY A 26 2.46 7.70 0.00
CA GLY A 26 3.81 8.09 -0.44
C GLY A 26 4.35 9.31 0.32
N VAL A 27 5.54 9.75 -0.08
CA VAL A 27 6.21 10.96 0.45
C VAL A 27 6.31 11.02 1.98
N ASP A 28 6.42 9.85 2.61
CA ASP A 28 6.56 9.69 4.06
C ASP A 28 5.36 10.20 4.89
N ILE A 29 4.18 10.26 4.28
CA ILE A 29 2.93 10.52 5.02
C ILE A 29 2.61 9.33 5.94
N SER A 30 2.67 8.10 5.40
CA SER A 30 2.59 6.87 6.20
C SER A 30 3.95 6.50 6.77
N THR A 31 4.27 7.09 7.92
CA THR A 31 5.51 6.85 8.65
C THR A 31 5.52 5.47 9.31
N SER A 32 6.69 5.03 9.77
CA SER A 32 6.78 3.88 10.68
C SER A 32 5.95 4.09 11.95
N ALA A 33 5.89 5.30 12.51
CA ALA A 33 5.13 5.58 13.72
C ALA A 33 3.62 5.33 13.51
N LEU A 34 3.06 5.82 12.40
CA LEU A 34 1.65 5.63 12.08
C LEU A 34 1.31 4.15 11.85
N ALA A 35 2.18 3.45 11.09
CA ALA A 35 2.00 2.02 10.85
C ALA A 35 2.08 1.19 12.14
N LEU A 36 3.02 1.54 13.02
CA LEU A 36 3.21 0.89 14.31
C LEU A 36 2.05 1.14 15.27
N GLU A 37 1.45 2.34 15.26
CA GLU A 37 0.31 2.64 16.11
C GLU A 37 -0.94 1.88 15.66
N ALA A 38 -1.19 1.78 14.35
CA ALA A 38 -2.24 0.91 13.82
C ALA A 38 -2.04 -0.56 14.24
N CYS A 39 -0.80 -1.04 14.15
CA CYS A 39 -0.42 -2.38 14.58
C CYS A 39 -0.62 -2.59 16.10
N ARG A 40 -0.22 -1.63 16.92
CA ARG A 40 -0.37 -1.67 18.38
C ARG A 40 -1.84 -1.79 18.79
N LEU A 41 -2.71 -1.10 18.06
CA LEU A 41 -4.16 -1.15 18.24
C LEU A 41 -4.82 -2.39 17.62
N GLY A 42 -4.08 -3.30 16.99
CA GLY A 42 -4.59 -4.55 16.45
C GLY A 42 -5.07 -4.49 14.99
N GLY A 43 -4.93 -3.34 14.33
CA GLY A 43 -5.17 -3.18 12.89
C GLY A 43 -3.93 -3.53 12.05
N ILE A 44 -4.00 -3.23 10.75
CA ILE A 44 -2.86 -3.35 9.85
C ILE A 44 -2.39 -1.95 9.48
N GLY A 45 -1.11 -1.66 9.71
CA GLY A 45 -0.48 -0.40 9.32
C GLY A 45 0.43 -0.58 8.11
N HIS A 46 0.39 0.34 7.16
CA HIS A 46 1.30 0.32 6.01
C HIS A 46 2.43 1.35 6.15
N ILE A 47 3.66 0.92 5.88
CA ILE A 47 4.75 1.81 5.47
C ILE A 47 4.80 1.91 3.94
N SER A 48 5.47 2.93 3.40
CA SER A 48 5.58 3.16 1.94
C SER A 48 7.02 3.08 1.44
N ASP A 49 7.24 2.41 0.32
CA ASP A 49 8.57 2.26 -0.27
C ASP A 49 8.98 3.38 -1.25
N ALA A 50 8.06 4.31 -1.53
CA ALA A 50 8.22 5.38 -2.52
C ALA A 50 9.49 6.23 -2.32
N MET A 51 9.94 6.36 -1.07
CA MET A 51 11.03 7.24 -0.65
C MET A 51 12.01 6.58 0.30
N SER A 52 12.11 5.23 0.31
CA SER A 52 13.02 4.53 1.22
C SER A 52 14.44 5.13 1.26
N PRO A 53 15.11 5.44 0.12
CA PRO A 53 16.42 6.10 0.17
C PRO A 53 16.42 7.47 0.87
N THR A 54 15.42 8.31 0.61
CA THR A 54 15.32 9.64 1.22
C THR A 54 15.02 9.57 2.72
N ILE A 55 14.12 8.68 3.12
CA ILE A 55 13.79 8.44 4.54
C ILE A 55 15.03 7.98 5.29
N ASN A 56 15.81 7.09 4.70
CA ASN A 56 17.06 6.62 5.29
C ASN A 56 18.08 7.75 5.46
N ASP A 57 18.26 8.61 4.46
CA ASP A 57 19.19 9.74 4.54
C ASP A 57 18.78 10.70 5.68
N ARG A 58 17.46 10.95 5.82
CA ARG A 58 16.91 11.85 6.83
C ARG A 58 16.95 11.26 8.25
N LEU A 59 16.52 10.01 8.43
CA LEU A 59 16.34 9.40 9.76
C LEU A 59 17.59 8.69 10.27
N PHE A 60 18.44 8.17 9.37
CA PHE A 60 19.55 7.29 9.73
C PHE A 60 20.92 7.79 9.25
N GLY A 61 20.98 8.99 8.65
CA GLY A 61 22.23 9.61 8.24
C GLY A 61 22.96 8.91 7.10
N THR A 62 22.25 8.08 6.33
CA THR A 62 22.78 7.50 5.08
C THR A 62 22.96 8.59 4.02
N LYS A 63 23.50 8.22 2.86
CA LYS A 63 23.81 9.17 1.78
C LYS A 63 23.33 8.69 0.42
N PHE A 64 22.32 7.82 0.35
CA PHE A 64 21.85 7.21 -0.90
C PHE A 64 21.39 8.26 -1.92
N VAL A 65 20.56 9.22 -1.50
CA VAL A 65 20.09 10.29 -2.39
C VAL A 65 21.24 11.22 -2.76
N LYS A 66 22.10 11.55 -1.78
CA LYS A 66 23.28 12.39 -2.00
C LYS A 66 24.27 11.75 -2.98
N ASN A 67 24.50 10.44 -2.90
CA ASN A 67 25.37 9.67 -3.78
C ASN A 67 24.80 9.65 -5.21
N LYS A 68 23.51 9.34 -5.35
CA LYS A 68 22.81 9.39 -6.64
C LYS A 68 22.92 10.78 -7.27
N LEU A 69 22.65 11.85 -6.53
CA LEU A 69 22.76 13.23 -7.03
C LEU A 69 24.18 13.56 -7.48
N LYS A 70 25.21 13.12 -6.73
CA LYS A 70 26.61 13.30 -7.12
C LYS A 70 26.93 12.60 -8.44
N ASN A 71 26.47 11.37 -8.61
CA ASN A 71 26.72 10.56 -9.82
C ASN A 71 26.01 11.13 -11.06
N TYR A 72 24.80 11.65 -10.88
CA TYR A 72 23.99 12.22 -11.95
C TYR A 72 24.00 13.76 -11.98
N LYS A 73 25.02 14.41 -11.41
CA LYS A 73 25.13 15.88 -11.36
C LYS A 73 25.04 16.52 -12.76
N HIS A 74 25.57 15.84 -13.76
CA HIS A 74 25.55 16.25 -15.17
C HIS A 74 24.13 16.25 -15.77
N ASN A 75 23.19 15.47 -15.22
CA ASN A 75 21.81 15.42 -15.69
C ASN A 75 20.87 16.41 -14.99
N VAL A 76 21.29 17.15 -13.96
CA VAL A 76 20.36 17.95 -13.13
C VAL A 76 19.52 18.92 -13.98
N ASN A 77 20.17 19.65 -14.89
CA ASN A 77 19.51 20.61 -15.78
C ASN A 77 19.08 20.00 -17.13
N SER A 78 19.30 18.70 -17.35
CA SER A 78 18.88 18.01 -18.56
C SER A 78 17.38 17.69 -18.48
N SER A 79 16.64 17.93 -19.56
CA SER A 79 15.28 17.41 -19.74
C SER A 79 15.28 15.89 -19.97
N ASP A 80 16.34 15.37 -20.57
CA ASP A 80 16.56 13.93 -20.72
C ASP A 80 17.08 13.32 -19.39
N LYS A 81 16.24 12.46 -18.81
CA LYS A 81 16.51 11.71 -17.58
C LYS A 81 16.61 10.20 -17.82
N THR A 82 16.67 9.74 -19.07
CA THR A 82 16.67 8.31 -19.44
C THR A 82 17.86 7.53 -18.87
N SER A 83 18.99 8.21 -18.65
CA SER A 83 20.20 7.60 -18.07
C SER A 83 20.13 7.43 -16.54
N ILE A 84 19.20 8.10 -15.86
CA ILE A 84 19.12 8.06 -14.40
C ILE A 84 18.46 6.75 -13.96
N LYS A 85 19.19 5.96 -13.18
CA LYS A 85 18.71 4.72 -12.58
C LYS A 85 18.85 4.76 -11.06
N PHE A 86 18.19 3.83 -10.38
CA PHE A 86 18.57 3.50 -9.01
C PHE A 86 19.84 2.64 -9.02
N ASN A 87 20.70 2.84 -8.03
CA ASN A 87 21.66 1.83 -7.65
C ASN A 87 20.88 0.74 -6.89
N LEU A 88 20.89 -0.49 -7.41
CA LEU A 88 20.09 -1.59 -6.86
C LEU A 88 20.59 -2.06 -5.49
N GLU A 89 21.90 -1.99 -5.23
CA GLU A 89 22.47 -2.34 -3.92
C GLU A 89 22.06 -1.32 -2.85
N GLU A 90 22.21 -0.03 -3.15
CA GLU A 90 21.78 1.06 -2.26
C GLU A 90 20.25 1.01 -2.04
N LEU A 91 19.47 0.67 -3.08
CA LEU A 91 18.02 0.52 -2.96
C LEU A 91 17.65 -0.66 -2.06
N ALA A 92 18.34 -1.80 -2.21
CA ALA A 92 18.15 -2.97 -1.36
C ALA A 92 18.47 -2.65 0.11
N GLU A 93 19.60 -1.98 0.35
CA GLU A 93 20.03 -1.58 1.69
C GLU A 93 19.05 -0.60 2.32
N ALA A 94 18.62 0.44 1.59
CA ALA A 94 17.64 1.40 2.08
C ALA A 94 16.31 0.74 2.46
N GLN A 95 15.82 -0.17 1.62
CA GLN A 95 14.59 -0.90 1.87
C GLN A 95 14.73 -1.82 3.09
N LYS A 96 15.81 -2.61 3.16
CA LYS A 96 16.07 -3.51 4.30
C LYS A 96 16.17 -2.75 5.61
N ASN A 97 16.91 -1.64 5.63
CA ASN A 97 17.11 -0.84 6.83
C ASN A 97 15.81 -0.20 7.31
N PHE A 98 14.99 0.35 6.41
CA PHE A 98 13.71 0.95 6.78
C PHE A 98 12.71 -0.08 7.32
N VAL A 99 12.56 -1.20 6.61
CA VAL A 99 11.64 -2.28 7.00
C VAL A 99 12.11 -2.92 8.32
N SER A 100 13.38 -3.31 8.44
CA SER A 100 13.88 -4.01 9.64
C SER A 100 13.74 -3.16 10.90
N LYS A 101 14.04 -1.85 10.82
CA LYS A 101 13.85 -0.95 11.97
C LYS A 101 12.39 -0.78 12.34
N THR A 102 11.49 -0.72 11.36
CA THR A 102 10.05 -0.69 11.63
C THR A 102 9.62 -1.99 12.32
N MET A 103 10.01 -3.15 11.78
CA MET A 103 9.64 -4.45 12.33
C MET A 103 10.23 -4.68 13.74
N GLN A 104 11.45 -4.19 14.02
CA GLN A 104 12.06 -4.26 15.35
C GLN A 104 11.31 -3.44 16.40
N ALA A 105 10.66 -2.34 15.99
CA ALA A 105 9.86 -1.50 16.86
C ALA A 105 8.41 -1.97 17.01
N LYS A 106 8.00 -3.01 16.25
CA LYS A 106 6.63 -3.54 16.27
C LYS A 106 6.22 -4.04 17.64
N GLN A 107 5.05 -3.60 18.08
CA GLN A 107 4.35 -4.08 19.27
C GLN A 107 2.88 -4.36 18.94
N GLY A 108 2.22 -5.16 19.77
CA GLY A 108 0.82 -5.53 19.60
C GLY A 108 0.55 -6.60 18.55
N GLU A 109 -0.72 -7.00 18.48
CA GLU A 109 -1.21 -8.13 17.71
C GLU A 109 -1.52 -7.80 16.24
N GLY A 110 -1.48 -6.51 15.86
CA GLY A 110 -1.65 -6.07 14.49
C GLY A 110 -0.50 -6.50 13.58
N ALA A 111 -0.54 -6.04 12.33
CA ALA A 111 0.50 -6.33 11.34
C ALA A 111 1.05 -5.07 10.68
N VAL A 112 2.31 -5.14 10.24
CA VAL A 112 2.94 -4.10 9.43
C VAL A 112 3.10 -4.59 7.99
N PHE A 113 2.41 -3.93 7.07
CA PHE A 113 2.51 -4.18 5.64
C PHE A 113 3.33 -3.07 4.97
N ILE A 114 3.79 -3.31 3.76
CA ILE A 114 4.44 -2.30 2.92
C ILE A 114 3.68 -2.10 1.62
N ASN A 115 3.48 -0.84 1.26
CA ASN A 115 2.99 -0.47 -0.06
C ASN A 115 4.16 -0.45 -1.06
N CYS A 116 4.06 -1.26 -2.12
CA CYS A 116 5.06 -1.35 -3.19
C CYS A 116 4.47 -0.97 -4.54
N MET A 117 4.84 0.21 -5.04
CA MET A 117 4.31 0.73 -6.31
C MET A 117 5.02 0.16 -7.54
N GLU A 118 4.30 -0.25 -8.60
CA GLU A 118 4.93 -0.67 -9.87
C GLU A 118 5.60 0.51 -10.61
N LYS A 119 5.01 1.71 -10.53
CA LYS A 119 5.48 2.90 -11.27
C LYS A 119 6.77 3.54 -10.75
N LEU A 120 7.31 3.08 -9.62
CA LEU A 120 8.61 3.54 -9.10
C LEU A 120 9.78 2.88 -9.83
N SER A 121 9.91 3.20 -11.12
CA SER A 121 10.78 2.47 -12.04
C SER A 121 12.19 3.03 -12.16
N MET A 122 12.37 4.36 -12.20
CA MET A 122 13.64 5.02 -12.52
C MET A 122 14.39 4.33 -13.67
N ASN A 123 13.71 4.13 -14.81
CA ASN A 123 14.24 3.45 -16.01
C ASN A 123 14.69 1.98 -15.80
N GLY A 124 14.22 1.32 -14.75
CA GLY A 124 14.43 -0.11 -14.46
C GLY A 124 13.23 -0.75 -13.77
N PRO A 125 12.02 -0.72 -14.37
CA PRO A 125 10.77 -1.06 -13.68
C PRO A 125 10.75 -2.47 -13.07
N ARG A 126 11.34 -3.45 -13.77
CA ARG A 126 11.33 -4.84 -13.31
C ARG A 126 12.33 -5.03 -12.17
N GLU A 127 13.56 -4.56 -12.37
CA GLU A 127 14.67 -4.75 -11.44
C GLU A 127 14.44 -4.01 -10.13
N THR A 128 13.95 -2.77 -10.18
CA THR A 128 13.70 -1.97 -8.97
C THR A 128 12.52 -2.49 -8.18
N LEU A 129 11.47 -2.98 -8.85
CA LEU A 129 10.33 -3.62 -8.17
C LEU A 129 10.76 -4.92 -7.49
N GLN A 130 11.50 -5.78 -8.21
CA GLN A 130 12.02 -7.03 -7.66
C GLN A 130 12.88 -6.78 -6.43
N VAL A 131 13.85 -5.87 -6.51
CA VAL A 131 14.75 -5.55 -5.40
C VAL A 131 13.99 -5.03 -4.19
N ARG A 132 13.02 -4.12 -4.36
CA ARG A 132 12.22 -3.58 -3.25
C ARG A 132 11.38 -4.66 -2.58
N MET A 133 10.71 -5.50 -3.36
CA MET A 133 9.86 -6.57 -2.82
C MET A 133 10.70 -7.63 -2.09
N GLN A 134 11.77 -8.13 -2.70
CA GLN A 134 12.65 -9.12 -2.07
C GLN A 134 13.31 -8.55 -0.81
N SER A 135 13.77 -7.31 -0.84
CA SER A 135 14.41 -6.66 0.31
C SER A 135 13.45 -6.45 1.47
N ALA A 136 12.17 -6.16 1.20
CA ALA A 136 11.17 -6.07 2.26
C ALA A 136 10.88 -7.44 2.89
N LEU A 137 10.82 -8.50 2.08
CA LEU A 137 10.66 -9.87 2.57
C LEU A 137 11.85 -10.31 3.42
N ASP A 138 13.09 -10.09 2.95
CA ASP A 138 14.33 -10.34 3.69
C ASP A 138 14.34 -9.66 5.07
N ALA A 139 13.79 -8.44 5.14
CA ALA A 139 13.76 -7.64 6.36
C ALA A 139 12.57 -7.95 7.30
N GLY A 140 11.77 -8.97 6.99
CA GLY A 140 10.76 -9.47 7.90
C GLY A 140 9.38 -8.82 7.76
N ILE A 141 9.07 -8.09 6.68
CA ILE A 141 7.74 -7.50 6.49
C ILE A 141 6.65 -8.59 6.55
N GLU A 142 5.50 -8.30 7.18
CA GLU A 142 4.43 -9.29 7.31
C GLU A 142 3.52 -9.35 6.08
N GLY A 143 3.46 -8.27 5.30
CA GLY A 143 2.75 -8.28 4.03
C GLY A 143 3.18 -7.18 3.07
N ILE A 144 2.87 -7.38 1.79
CA ILE A 144 3.11 -6.44 0.70
C ILE A 144 1.79 -6.18 0.00
N THR A 145 1.40 -4.91 -0.10
CA THR A 145 0.29 -4.47 -0.93
C THR A 145 0.85 -3.83 -2.21
N LEU A 146 0.50 -4.41 -3.34
CA LEU A 146 0.91 -3.98 -4.68
C LEU A 146 -0.02 -2.86 -5.16
N SER A 147 0.53 -1.72 -5.57
CA SER A 147 -0.24 -0.51 -5.95
C SER A 147 0.33 0.24 -7.15
N ALA A 148 -0.45 1.18 -7.70
CA ALA A 148 -0.03 2.00 -8.85
C ALA A 148 0.55 1.15 -10.00
N GLY A 149 -0.25 0.25 -10.55
CA GLY A 149 0.17 -0.71 -11.56
C GLY A 149 -0.81 -1.86 -11.75
N LEU A 150 -0.62 -2.65 -12.80
CA LEU A 150 -1.36 -3.90 -13.00
C LEU A 150 -0.64 -5.10 -12.37
N HIS A 151 0.64 -4.95 -12.05
CA HIS A 151 1.44 -5.91 -11.30
C HIS A 151 1.47 -7.33 -11.88
N LEU A 152 1.20 -7.51 -13.18
CA LEU A 152 0.99 -8.81 -13.80
C LEU A 152 2.13 -9.79 -13.46
N GLY A 153 3.38 -9.36 -13.54
CA GLY A 153 4.55 -10.21 -13.29
C GLY A 153 5.07 -10.20 -11.84
N SER A 154 4.43 -9.51 -10.89
CA SER A 154 5.05 -9.22 -9.59
C SER A 154 5.29 -10.46 -8.74
N PHE A 155 4.37 -11.44 -8.76
CA PHE A 155 4.55 -12.68 -8.01
C PHE A 155 5.75 -13.49 -8.54
N GLU A 156 5.99 -13.48 -9.85
CA GLU A 156 7.14 -14.17 -10.47
C GLU A 156 8.49 -13.56 -10.06
N LEU A 157 8.51 -12.28 -9.68
CA LEU A 157 9.73 -11.62 -9.19
C LEU A 157 10.17 -12.14 -7.82
N ILE A 158 9.25 -12.74 -7.06
CA ILE A 158 9.48 -13.17 -5.67
C ILE A 158 9.09 -14.63 -5.43
N GLN A 159 8.73 -15.39 -6.46
CA GLN A 159 8.24 -16.77 -6.33
C GLN A 159 9.26 -17.71 -5.68
N ASP A 160 10.56 -17.48 -5.93
CA ASP A 160 11.66 -18.29 -5.39
C ASP A 160 12.12 -17.80 -4.01
N HIS A 161 11.51 -16.73 -3.48
CA HIS A 161 11.87 -16.18 -2.17
C HIS A 161 11.36 -17.12 -1.05
N PRO A 162 12.18 -17.44 -0.02
CA PRO A 162 11.75 -18.37 1.05
C PRO A 162 10.47 -17.94 1.79
N ARG A 163 10.30 -16.63 1.95
CA ARG A 163 9.10 -16.02 2.56
C ARG A 163 7.97 -15.73 1.58
N PHE A 164 8.01 -16.26 0.35
CA PHE A 164 6.91 -16.08 -0.60
C PHE A 164 5.61 -16.51 0.08
N HIS A 165 5.39 -17.79 0.36
CA HIS A 165 4.14 -18.27 0.98
C HIS A 165 3.91 -17.88 2.46
N ASP A 166 4.87 -17.22 3.10
CA ASP A 166 4.76 -16.76 4.50
C ASP A 166 4.12 -15.36 4.59
N ALA A 167 4.70 -14.38 3.90
CA ALA A 167 4.22 -13.00 3.94
C ALA A 167 2.89 -12.85 3.15
N LYS A 168 1.97 -12.00 3.63
CA LYS A 168 0.69 -11.75 2.96
C LYS A 168 0.87 -10.87 1.73
N LEU A 169 0.33 -11.27 0.59
CA LEU A 169 0.43 -10.50 -0.66
C LEU A 169 -0.95 -10.01 -1.10
N GLY A 170 -1.12 -8.70 -1.13
CA GLY A 170 -2.34 -8.04 -1.61
C GLY A 170 -2.12 -7.23 -2.89
N ILE A 171 -3.21 -6.95 -3.60
CA ILE A 171 -3.22 -6.09 -4.79
C ILE A 171 -4.30 -5.02 -4.64
N ILE A 172 -3.98 -3.78 -5.00
CA ILE A 172 -4.95 -2.69 -5.15
C ILE A 172 -5.42 -2.67 -6.60
N VAL A 173 -6.74 -2.66 -6.80
CA VAL A 173 -7.39 -2.58 -8.12
C VAL A 173 -8.56 -1.60 -8.07
N SER A 174 -8.87 -1.00 -9.22
CA SER A 174 -10.07 -0.14 -9.38
C SER A 174 -11.21 -0.81 -10.13
N SER A 175 -11.04 -2.06 -10.59
CA SER A 175 -12.06 -2.80 -11.35
C SER A 175 -11.73 -4.28 -11.51
N VAL A 176 -12.74 -5.09 -11.85
CA VAL A 176 -12.55 -6.49 -12.29
C VAL A 176 -11.67 -6.57 -13.54
N ARG A 177 -11.75 -5.57 -14.43
CA ARG A 177 -10.91 -5.48 -15.63
C ARG A 177 -9.42 -5.45 -15.30
N ALA A 178 -9.03 -4.78 -14.21
CA ALA A 178 -7.65 -4.76 -13.71
C ALA A 178 -7.29 -6.04 -12.94
N LEU A 179 -8.21 -6.56 -12.13
CA LEU A 179 -7.98 -7.74 -11.29
C LEU A 179 -7.81 -9.04 -12.11
N ARG A 180 -8.65 -9.25 -13.12
CA ARG A 180 -8.67 -10.48 -13.93
C ARG A 180 -7.32 -10.84 -14.55
N PRO A 181 -6.61 -9.94 -15.27
CA PRO A 181 -5.31 -10.29 -15.84
C PRO A 181 -4.24 -10.53 -14.77
N PHE A 182 -4.31 -9.85 -13.62
CA PHE A 182 -3.42 -10.11 -12.48
C PHE A 182 -3.61 -11.54 -11.95
N LEU A 183 -4.84 -11.94 -11.61
CA LEU A 183 -5.13 -13.30 -11.11
C LEU A 183 -4.71 -14.39 -12.11
N LYS A 184 -4.96 -14.17 -13.41
CA LYS A 184 -4.54 -15.09 -14.48
C LYS A 184 -3.03 -15.28 -14.53
N ARG A 185 -2.25 -14.25 -14.19
CA ARG A 185 -0.78 -14.34 -14.17
C ARG A 185 -0.28 -14.92 -12.86
N ALA A 186 -0.88 -14.52 -11.74
CA ALA A 186 -0.59 -15.05 -10.40
C ALA A 186 -0.79 -16.58 -10.32
N SER A 187 -1.80 -17.15 -11.01
CA SER A 187 -2.05 -18.59 -11.02
C SER A 187 -0.88 -19.43 -11.55
N ARG A 188 -0.01 -18.84 -12.38
CA ARG A 188 1.21 -19.50 -12.88
C ARG A 188 2.28 -19.68 -11.82
N THR A 189 2.21 -18.93 -10.72
CA THR A 189 3.10 -19.03 -9.56
C THR A 189 2.55 -19.95 -8.46
N ASN A 190 1.48 -20.70 -8.76
CA ASN A 190 0.75 -21.53 -7.80
C ASN A 190 0.32 -20.76 -6.54
N ARG A 191 -0.01 -19.48 -6.70
CA ARG A 191 -0.41 -18.61 -5.61
C ARG A 191 -1.37 -17.50 -6.05
N MET A 192 -2.48 -17.37 -5.32
CA MET A 192 -3.40 -16.24 -5.41
C MET A 192 -3.03 -15.15 -4.37
N PRO A 193 -3.44 -13.88 -4.56
CA PRO A 193 -3.27 -12.89 -3.52
C PRO A 193 -4.08 -13.27 -2.27
N ASP A 194 -3.55 -12.92 -1.11
CA ASP A 194 -4.17 -13.12 0.19
C ASP A 194 -5.33 -12.13 0.44
N LEU A 195 -5.37 -11.03 -0.32
CA LEU A 195 -6.42 -10.01 -0.24
C LEU A 195 -6.46 -9.14 -1.50
N VAL A 196 -7.61 -8.51 -1.76
CA VAL A 196 -7.78 -7.49 -2.79
C VAL A 196 -8.29 -6.21 -2.15
N VAL A 197 -7.56 -5.12 -2.34
CA VAL A 197 -8.04 -3.78 -2.00
C VAL A 197 -8.75 -3.21 -3.23
N VAL A 198 -10.01 -2.82 -3.07
CA VAL A 198 -10.79 -2.17 -4.12
C VAL A 198 -10.77 -0.68 -3.86
N GLU A 199 -10.08 0.05 -4.72
CA GLU A 199 -9.93 1.50 -4.62
C GLU A 199 -10.99 2.21 -5.46
N GLY A 200 -11.76 3.07 -4.80
CA GLY A 200 -12.81 3.89 -5.40
C GLY A 200 -12.32 5.29 -5.80
N PRO A 201 -13.17 6.06 -6.48
CA PRO A 201 -12.75 7.35 -7.05
C PRO A 201 -12.50 8.45 -6.02
N LEU A 202 -13.02 8.29 -4.79
CA LEU A 202 -12.78 9.21 -3.67
C LEU A 202 -11.52 8.86 -2.86
N ALA A 203 -10.66 7.97 -3.36
CA ALA A 203 -9.34 7.78 -2.78
C ALA A 203 -8.43 8.98 -3.13
N GLY A 204 -7.43 9.25 -2.30
CA GLY A 204 -6.44 10.29 -2.59
C GLY A 204 -5.25 9.75 -3.39
N GLY A 205 -4.56 10.63 -4.13
CA GLY A 205 -3.29 10.30 -4.79
C GLY A 205 -3.43 9.75 -6.21
N HIS A 206 -2.67 8.70 -6.54
CA HIS A 206 -2.67 8.14 -7.89
C HIS A 206 -3.87 7.21 -8.11
N LEU A 207 -4.88 7.72 -8.83
CA LEU A 207 -6.14 7.00 -9.05
C LEU A 207 -6.16 6.22 -10.36
N GLY A 208 -6.88 5.09 -10.33
CA GLY A 208 -7.21 4.29 -11.51
C GLY A 208 -8.38 4.82 -12.35
N PHE A 209 -8.78 6.09 -12.14
CA PHE A 209 -9.96 6.71 -12.77
C PHE A 209 -9.57 7.90 -13.66
N GLY A 210 -10.32 8.10 -14.73
CA GLY A 210 -10.19 9.28 -15.60
C GLY A 210 -11.03 10.46 -15.11
N MET A 211 -11.20 11.47 -15.95
CA MET A 211 -12.06 12.64 -15.64
C MET A 211 -13.55 12.26 -15.46
N ASP A 212 -13.93 11.06 -15.87
CA ASP A 212 -15.25 10.46 -15.67
C ASP A 212 -15.41 9.80 -14.29
N TRP A 213 -14.46 9.98 -13.37
CA TRP A 213 -14.44 9.35 -12.03
C TRP A 213 -15.77 9.49 -11.26
N ALA A 214 -16.48 10.61 -11.43
CA ALA A 214 -17.74 10.89 -10.75
C ALA A 214 -18.89 9.95 -11.14
N GLN A 215 -18.73 9.19 -12.23
CA GLN A 215 -19.69 8.18 -12.68
C GLN A 215 -19.56 6.85 -11.93
N TYR A 216 -18.48 6.67 -11.16
CA TYR A 216 -18.19 5.42 -10.46
C TYR A 216 -18.48 5.56 -8.96
N GLN A 217 -18.92 4.47 -8.34
CA GLN A 217 -19.13 4.42 -6.89
C GLN A 217 -18.36 3.24 -6.30
N LEU A 218 -17.64 3.48 -5.19
CA LEU A 218 -16.88 2.42 -4.50
C LEU A 218 -17.75 1.20 -4.19
N LYS A 219 -18.98 1.42 -3.70
CA LYS A 219 -19.94 0.36 -3.37
C LYS A 219 -20.21 -0.57 -4.56
N GLU A 220 -20.37 -0.03 -5.76
CA GLU A 220 -20.66 -0.81 -6.97
C GLU A 220 -19.45 -1.64 -7.40
N ILE A 221 -18.26 -1.04 -7.39
CA ILE A 221 -17.01 -1.73 -7.77
C ILE A 221 -16.70 -2.86 -6.78
N VAL A 222 -16.93 -2.63 -5.48
CA VAL A 222 -16.74 -3.67 -4.45
C VAL A 222 -17.63 -4.87 -4.71
N ILE A 223 -18.93 -4.63 -4.99
CA ILE A 223 -19.88 -5.69 -5.32
C ILE A 223 -19.42 -6.43 -6.58
N GLU A 224 -19.04 -5.72 -7.64
CA GLU A 224 -18.54 -6.33 -8.88
C GLU A 224 -17.34 -7.25 -8.63
N VAL A 225 -16.38 -6.81 -7.81
CA VAL A 225 -15.20 -7.62 -7.45
C VAL A 225 -15.58 -8.83 -6.59
N GLN A 226 -16.45 -8.66 -5.60
CA GLN A 226 -16.93 -9.76 -4.75
C GLN A 226 -17.66 -10.83 -5.58
N ASP A 227 -18.57 -10.42 -6.46
CA ASP A 227 -19.31 -11.31 -7.34
C ASP A 227 -18.36 -12.05 -8.30
N PHE A 228 -17.43 -11.33 -8.92
CA PHE A 228 -16.41 -11.94 -9.78
C PHE A 228 -15.55 -12.98 -9.04
N LEU A 229 -15.11 -12.69 -7.81
CA LEU A 229 -14.35 -13.65 -7.01
C LEU A 229 -15.19 -14.88 -6.65
N LYS A 230 -16.46 -14.68 -6.26
CA LYS A 230 -17.39 -15.76 -5.94
C LYS A 230 -17.70 -16.66 -7.14
N GLU A 231 -17.93 -16.08 -8.32
CA GLU A 231 -18.17 -16.82 -9.58
C GLU A 231 -16.98 -17.70 -9.99
N ASN A 232 -15.77 -17.33 -9.55
CA ASN A 232 -14.54 -18.07 -9.82
C ASN A 232 -14.10 -18.96 -8.64
N ASP A 233 -14.95 -19.15 -7.62
CA ASP A 233 -14.69 -19.92 -6.39
C ASP A 233 -13.41 -19.47 -5.65
N LEU A 234 -13.14 -18.16 -5.68
CA LEU A 234 -12.00 -17.53 -5.02
C LEU A 234 -12.44 -16.89 -3.69
N LYS A 235 -11.96 -17.45 -2.58
CA LYS A 235 -12.23 -16.95 -1.21
C LYS A 235 -11.21 -15.90 -0.78
N ILE A 236 -11.08 -14.84 -1.58
CA ILE A 236 -10.12 -13.77 -1.34
C ILE A 236 -10.83 -12.60 -0.64
N PRO A 237 -10.40 -12.17 0.56
CA PRO A 237 -10.91 -11.00 1.25
C PRO A 237 -10.90 -9.75 0.38
N VAL A 238 -12.03 -9.04 0.34
CA VAL A 238 -12.18 -7.75 -0.36
C VAL A 238 -12.19 -6.61 0.66
N ILE A 239 -11.34 -5.62 0.42
CA ILE A 239 -11.14 -4.45 1.30
C ILE A 239 -11.44 -3.16 0.51
N PRO A 240 -12.59 -2.52 0.73
CA PRO A 240 -12.92 -1.23 0.13
C PRO A 240 -11.99 -0.12 0.62
N ALA A 241 -11.61 0.79 -0.27
CA ALA A 241 -10.77 1.94 0.00
C ALA A 241 -11.23 3.18 -0.78
N GLY A 242 -11.22 4.34 -0.14
CA GLY A 242 -11.61 5.64 -0.73
C GLY A 242 -12.95 6.16 -0.22
N GLY A 243 -12.98 7.41 0.25
CA GLY A 243 -14.19 8.06 0.76
C GLY A 243 -14.82 7.47 2.04
N ILE A 244 -14.16 6.51 2.72
CA ILE A 244 -14.64 5.95 4.00
C ILE A 244 -14.02 6.75 5.13
N PHE A 245 -14.83 7.37 5.99
CA PHE A 245 -14.34 8.30 7.00
C PHE A 245 -14.80 7.97 8.42
N THR A 246 -15.91 7.25 8.59
CA THR A 246 -16.53 6.94 9.88
C THR A 246 -16.67 5.44 10.12
N GLY A 247 -16.76 5.04 11.39
CA GLY A 247 -17.04 3.65 11.76
C GLY A 247 -18.39 3.15 11.28
N THR A 248 -19.39 4.04 11.14
CA THR A 248 -20.70 3.69 10.58
C THR A 248 -20.58 3.28 9.12
N GLU A 249 -19.87 4.07 8.30
CA GLU A 249 -19.63 3.72 6.89
C GLU A 249 -18.84 2.42 6.77
N ALA A 250 -17.86 2.19 7.66
CA ALA A 250 -17.12 0.93 7.70
C ALA A 250 -18.05 -0.28 7.92
N VAL A 251 -18.96 -0.18 8.90
CA VAL A 251 -19.95 -1.23 9.20
C VAL A 251 -20.87 -1.50 8.00
N GLU A 252 -21.29 -0.47 7.25
CA GLU A 252 -22.09 -0.67 6.03
C GLU A 252 -21.38 -1.55 4.99
N TYR A 253 -20.05 -1.43 4.86
CA TYR A 253 -19.27 -2.30 3.97
C TYR A 253 -19.15 -3.72 4.54
N PHE A 254 -18.97 -3.87 5.85
CA PHE A 254 -18.88 -5.19 6.49
C PHE A 254 -20.19 -5.99 6.39
N GLU A 255 -21.33 -5.33 6.59
CA GLU A 255 -22.66 -5.93 6.41
C GLU A 255 -22.90 -6.39 4.97
N ARG A 256 -22.17 -5.81 4.00
CA ARG A 256 -22.16 -6.20 2.59
C ARG A 256 -21.06 -7.19 2.22
N GLY A 257 -20.38 -7.76 3.22
CA GLY A 257 -19.38 -8.83 3.04
C GLY A 257 -17.96 -8.36 2.78
N ALA A 258 -17.64 -7.06 2.92
CA ALA A 258 -16.25 -6.63 2.97
C ALA A 258 -15.58 -7.21 4.22
N SER A 259 -14.32 -7.62 4.10
CA SER A 259 -13.59 -8.26 5.22
C SER A 259 -12.85 -7.26 6.12
N ALA A 260 -12.54 -6.09 5.57
CA ALA A 260 -11.97 -4.94 6.26
C ALA A 260 -12.17 -3.68 5.41
N ILE A 261 -11.80 -2.52 5.93
CA ILE A 261 -11.67 -1.28 5.16
C ILE A 261 -10.22 -0.82 5.15
N GLN A 262 -9.83 -0.13 4.07
CA GLN A 262 -8.58 0.60 4.02
C GLN A 262 -8.85 2.11 4.03
N VAL A 263 -8.26 2.81 4.98
CA VAL A 263 -8.46 4.24 5.23
C VAL A 263 -7.12 4.92 5.39
N ALA A 264 -6.96 6.10 4.79
CA ALA A 264 -5.67 6.79 4.75
C ALA A 264 -5.82 8.27 5.08
N THR A 265 -6.55 9.03 4.23
CA THR A 265 -6.78 10.47 4.39
C THR A 265 -7.28 10.85 5.79
N ARG A 266 -8.15 10.03 6.41
CA ARG A 266 -8.64 10.27 7.77
C ARG A 266 -7.52 10.39 8.82
N PHE A 267 -6.41 9.69 8.61
CA PHE A 267 -5.28 9.61 9.54
C PHE A 267 -4.14 10.58 9.20
N THR A 268 -4.26 11.39 8.15
CA THR A 268 -3.20 12.35 7.77
C THR A 268 -3.00 13.46 8.81
N VAL A 269 -4.02 13.72 9.62
CA VAL A 269 -4.01 14.75 10.67
C VAL A 269 -3.60 14.23 12.05
N THR A 270 -3.19 12.95 12.15
CA THR A 270 -2.71 12.36 13.42
C THR A 270 -1.31 12.85 13.79
N GLU A 271 -0.92 12.68 15.06
CA GLU A 271 0.42 13.02 15.53
C GLU A 271 1.50 12.18 14.83
N GLU A 272 1.22 10.90 14.61
CA GLU A 272 2.14 9.93 14.02
C GLU A 272 2.33 10.10 12.52
N CYS A 273 1.42 10.81 11.84
CA CYS A 273 1.54 11.10 10.41
C CYS A 273 2.71 12.06 10.12
N GLY A 274 3.44 11.78 9.04
CA GLY A 274 4.64 12.54 8.66
C GLY A 274 4.38 13.89 7.98
N LEU A 275 3.11 14.30 7.83
CA LEU A 275 2.81 15.66 7.35
C LEU A 275 3.26 16.72 8.37
N PRO A 276 3.83 17.84 7.91
CA PRO A 276 4.06 19.00 8.76
C PRO A 276 2.74 19.56 9.35
N ASP A 277 2.81 20.20 10.52
CA ASP A 277 1.63 20.69 11.23
C ASP A 277 0.85 21.75 10.44
N ASP A 278 1.53 22.62 9.70
CA ASP A 278 0.89 23.61 8.82
C ASP A 278 0.10 22.94 7.69
N THR A 279 0.64 21.85 7.13
CA THR A 279 -0.03 21.06 6.11
C THR A 279 -1.23 20.31 6.71
N LYS A 280 -1.10 19.75 7.92
CA LYS A 280 -2.22 19.13 8.64
C LYS A 280 -3.33 20.13 8.91
N GLN A 281 -2.98 21.37 9.27
CA GLN A 281 -3.94 22.45 9.46
C GLN A 281 -4.72 22.76 8.19
N SER A 282 -4.06 22.77 7.02
CA SER A 282 -4.76 22.94 5.74
C SER A 282 -5.79 21.84 5.46
N TYR A 283 -5.58 20.60 5.93
CA TYR A 283 -6.60 19.54 5.81
C TYR A 283 -7.85 19.81 6.65
N PHE A 284 -7.72 20.51 7.79
CA PHE A 284 -8.87 20.90 8.61
C PHE A 284 -9.63 22.09 8.05
N GLU A 285 -8.93 22.97 7.32
CA GLU A 285 -9.48 24.18 6.72
C GLU A 285 -10.06 23.97 5.33
N ALA A 286 -9.73 22.86 4.67
CA ALA A 286 -10.18 22.56 3.32
C ALA A 286 -11.71 22.44 3.21
N GLU A 287 -12.27 23.10 2.21
CA GLU A 287 -13.67 22.99 1.81
C GLU A 287 -13.82 22.10 0.55
N GLU A 288 -15.04 21.82 0.11
CA GLU A 288 -15.30 20.94 -1.05
C GLU A 288 -14.66 21.48 -2.33
N GLU A 289 -14.61 22.81 -2.47
CA GLU A 289 -14.04 23.53 -3.60
C GLU A 289 -12.51 23.41 -3.69
N ASP A 290 -11.83 23.03 -2.60
CA ASP A 290 -10.38 22.84 -2.55
C ASP A 290 -9.94 21.45 -3.03
N VAL A 291 -10.89 20.52 -3.21
CA VAL A 291 -10.63 19.14 -3.63
C VAL A 291 -10.64 19.05 -5.16
N VAL A 292 -9.51 18.62 -5.74
CA VAL A 292 -9.27 18.54 -7.20
C VAL A 292 -9.45 17.13 -7.75
#